data_AF-A0A951US52-F1
#
_entry.id   AF-A0A951US52-F1
#
_cell.length_a   1.000
_cell.length_b   1.000
_cell.length_c   1.000
_cell.angle_alpha   90.00
_cell.angle_beta   90.00
_cell.angle_gamma   90.00
#
_symmetry.space_group_name_H-M   'P 1'
#
loop_
_entity.id
_entity.type
_entity.pdbx_description
1 polymer ?
#
loop_
_entity_poly.entity_id
_entity_poly.type
_entity_poly.pdbx_seq_one_letter_code
_entity_poly.pdbx_strand_id
1 'polypeptide(L)'
;MKINLSRFFKACNPSKTLVAGDPTDRQYYIDFSDVRGCKIVEELQRTIVRISPDEPTCQLFTGHIGCGKSTELQRLKAELELAGFHVVYFESSQDLDMADLDISDILLSVARQVSASLEAINIKLKPGYFTNLFKEIGDFLQTPIELSGEAEFSLGIAKISTKTKDSPQLRNQLRQYLEPRTNSILQAINEEVLDKAIEQLKLRGQKGLVVIVDNLDRVDMRPLASGRSQPEYLFIDRGEQLRRLKCHLVYTIPLTLIFSNEYETLKNRLGGGIAPKVLPMVLVRQRDGRDYEPGMSLLRQLVLARAFPEIPWNARLGLIGQLFHHPESLDRLCRVSGGHIRNLLGLLYSCLQRQDPPFSEDCLEAVIKDYRDDLLLAINEEEWQLLEEVVNQQSVKGESDYQRLLRSMFVFEYRDLVGRWFGISPALAETERVIAWQRNK
;
A
#
# COMPACT_ATOMS: atom_id res chain seq x y z
N MET A 1 -18.28 -21.31 -22.69
CA MET A 1 -18.71 -19.90 -22.58
C MET A 1 -17.69 -19.06 -23.33
N LYS A 2 -18.05 -17.96 -24.00
CA LYS A 2 -17.06 -17.15 -24.72
C LYS A 2 -16.47 -16.12 -23.77
N ILE A 3 -15.14 -16.11 -23.60
CA ILE A 3 -14.43 -15.14 -22.76
C ILE A 3 -14.59 -13.73 -23.35
N ASN A 4 -14.94 -12.75 -22.52
CA ASN A 4 -14.87 -11.35 -22.90
C ASN A 4 -13.42 -10.85 -22.69
N LEU A 5 -12.63 -10.90 -23.76
CA LEU A 5 -11.20 -10.60 -23.71
C LEU A 5 -10.90 -9.17 -23.23
N SER A 6 -11.63 -8.17 -23.73
CA SER A 6 -11.41 -6.77 -23.33
C SER A 6 -11.67 -6.55 -21.83
N ARG A 7 -12.74 -7.16 -21.29
CA ARG A 7 -13.02 -7.11 -19.86
C ARG A 7 -11.94 -7.84 -19.06
N PHE A 8 -11.56 -9.04 -19.48
CA PHE A 8 -10.56 -9.84 -18.80
C PHE A 8 -9.21 -9.11 -18.74
N PHE A 9 -8.76 -8.53 -19.85
CA PHE A 9 -7.56 -7.71 -19.92
C PHE A 9 -7.57 -6.53 -18.94
N LYS A 10 -8.68 -5.77 -18.89
CA LYS A 10 -8.85 -4.66 -17.93
C LYS A 10 -8.87 -5.16 -16.48
N ALA A 11 -9.49 -6.32 -16.23
CA ALA A 11 -9.56 -6.94 -14.91
C ALA A 11 -8.20 -7.49 -14.44
N CYS A 12 -7.29 -7.79 -15.37
CA CYS A 12 -5.91 -8.21 -15.11
C CYS A 12 -4.92 -7.06 -14.97
N ASN A 13 -5.33 -5.80 -15.14
CA ASN A 13 -4.40 -4.67 -15.01
C ASN A 13 -3.76 -4.64 -13.59
N PRO A 14 -2.43 -4.87 -13.48
CA PRO A 14 -1.74 -4.98 -12.19
C PRO A 14 -1.66 -3.67 -11.40
N SER A 15 -1.93 -2.52 -12.04
CA SER A 15 -1.95 -1.21 -11.38
C SER A 15 -3.32 -0.82 -10.82
N LYS A 16 -4.40 -1.55 -11.18
CA LYS A 16 -5.75 -1.24 -10.73
C LYS A 16 -6.01 -1.79 -9.32
N THR A 17 -6.25 -0.90 -8.37
CA THR A 17 -6.80 -1.25 -7.05
C THR A 17 -8.28 -1.62 -7.16
N LEU A 18 -8.71 -2.69 -6.48
CA LEU A 18 -10.13 -3.02 -6.36
C LEU A 18 -10.80 -2.17 -5.28
N VAL A 19 -11.96 -1.58 -5.60
CA VAL A 19 -12.77 -0.80 -4.65
C VAL A 19 -13.93 -1.64 -4.15
N ALA A 20 -13.87 -2.11 -2.89
CA ALA A 20 -14.89 -3.02 -2.33
C ALA A 20 -16.32 -2.44 -2.31
N GLY A 21 -16.44 -1.11 -2.27
CA GLY A 21 -17.71 -0.39 -2.40
C GLY A 21 -18.33 -0.44 -3.79
N ASP A 22 -17.55 -0.68 -4.84
CA ASP A 22 -18.03 -0.84 -6.22
C ASP A 22 -18.44 -2.30 -6.47
N PRO A 23 -19.73 -2.58 -6.78
CA PRO A 23 -20.19 -3.93 -7.12
C PRO A 23 -19.41 -4.57 -8.27
N THR A 24 -18.93 -3.77 -9.21
CA THR A 24 -18.14 -4.22 -10.38
C THR A 24 -16.78 -4.75 -9.98
N ASP A 25 -16.18 -4.20 -8.93
CA ASP A 25 -14.88 -4.66 -8.42
C ASP A 25 -15.04 -5.80 -7.42
N ARG A 26 -16.14 -5.83 -6.66
CA ARG A 26 -16.42 -6.84 -5.64
C ARG A 26 -16.40 -8.28 -6.19
N GLN A 27 -16.87 -8.49 -7.41
CA GLN A 27 -16.86 -9.80 -8.08
C GLN A 27 -15.44 -10.35 -8.36
N TYR A 28 -14.42 -9.48 -8.37
CA TYR A 28 -13.03 -9.84 -8.60
C TYR A 28 -12.23 -10.07 -7.30
N TYR A 29 -12.82 -9.79 -6.15
CA TYR A 29 -12.15 -9.92 -4.85
C TYR A 29 -12.09 -11.39 -4.41
N ILE A 30 -10.95 -11.79 -3.85
CA ILE A 30 -10.74 -13.06 -3.17
C ILE A 30 -10.13 -12.75 -1.80
N ASP A 31 -10.71 -13.31 -0.75
CA ASP A 31 -10.17 -13.16 0.60
C ASP A 31 -9.02 -14.14 0.83
N PHE A 32 -7.84 -13.61 1.16
CA PHE A 32 -6.62 -14.38 1.44
C PHE A 32 -6.30 -14.46 2.93
N SER A 33 -7.14 -13.92 3.82
CA SER A 33 -6.84 -13.74 5.24
C SER A 33 -6.44 -15.05 5.92
N ASP A 34 -7.16 -16.15 5.64
CA ASP A 34 -6.90 -17.46 6.24
C ASP A 34 -5.54 -18.04 5.82
N VAL A 35 -5.17 -17.94 4.53
CA VAL A 35 -3.88 -18.44 4.02
C VAL A 35 -2.70 -17.51 4.32
N ARG A 36 -2.99 -16.27 4.70
CA ARG A 36 -2.02 -15.31 5.24
C ARG A 36 -1.84 -15.44 6.76
N GLY A 37 -2.67 -16.25 7.42
CA GLY A 37 -2.65 -16.46 8.87
C GLY A 37 -3.00 -15.22 9.68
N CYS A 38 -3.70 -14.24 9.10
CA CYS A 38 -4.07 -13.00 9.79
C CYS A 38 -5.30 -12.33 9.19
N LYS A 39 -6.14 -11.77 10.07
CA LYS A 39 -7.39 -11.05 9.72
C LYS A 39 -7.19 -9.55 9.96
N ILE A 40 -6.18 -8.98 9.32
CA ILE A 40 -5.68 -7.63 9.65
C ILE A 40 -6.76 -6.56 9.51
N VAL A 41 -7.57 -6.61 8.44
CA VAL A 41 -8.67 -5.65 8.25
C VAL A 41 -9.68 -5.75 9.40
N GLU A 42 -10.04 -6.95 9.83
CA GLU A 42 -10.94 -7.16 10.97
C GLU A 42 -10.32 -6.62 12.28
N GLU A 43 -9.01 -6.77 12.49
CA GLU A 43 -8.31 -6.20 13.65
C GLU A 43 -8.30 -4.67 13.64
N LEU A 44 -8.03 -4.05 12.48
CA LEU A 44 -8.04 -2.60 12.31
C LEU A 44 -9.44 -2.03 12.54
N GLN A 45 -10.45 -2.67 11.93
CA GLN A 45 -11.87 -2.33 12.08
C GLN A 45 -12.32 -2.48 13.53
N ARG A 46 -11.99 -3.59 14.19
CA ARG A 46 -12.39 -3.86 15.58
C ARG A 46 -11.85 -2.79 16.53
N THR A 47 -10.60 -2.37 16.32
CA THR A 47 -9.96 -1.32 17.12
C THR A 47 -10.75 -0.02 17.05
N ILE A 48 -11.13 0.41 15.84
CA ILE A 48 -11.88 1.66 15.62
C ILE A 48 -13.34 1.52 16.08
N VAL A 49 -14.03 0.45 15.66
CA VAL A 49 -15.49 0.37 15.81
C VAL A 49 -15.93 -0.10 17.19
N ARG A 50 -15.18 -1.03 17.81
CA ARG A 50 -15.63 -1.73 19.03
C ARG A 50 -14.81 -1.37 20.26
N ILE A 51 -13.51 -1.16 20.11
CA ILE A 51 -12.61 -0.98 21.26
C ILE A 51 -12.47 0.50 21.61
N SER A 52 -12.27 1.35 20.61
CA SER A 52 -11.97 2.77 20.79
C SER A 52 -12.82 3.66 19.89
N PRO A 53 -14.17 3.60 19.93
CA PRO A 53 -15.02 4.37 19.00
C PRO A 53 -15.01 5.89 19.22
N ASP A 54 -14.64 6.34 20.43
CA ASP A 54 -14.66 7.76 20.82
C ASP A 54 -13.28 8.36 21.05
N GLU A 55 -12.23 7.55 21.07
CA GLU A 55 -10.85 7.99 21.26
C GLU A 55 -10.02 7.77 19.99
N PRO A 56 -9.33 8.79 19.46
CA PRO A 56 -8.47 8.67 18.28
C PRO A 56 -7.45 7.54 18.39
N THR A 57 -7.31 6.76 17.31
CA THR A 57 -6.35 5.65 17.22
C THR A 57 -5.36 5.92 16.09
N CYS A 58 -4.08 5.59 16.26
CA CYS A 58 -3.11 5.59 15.17
C CYS A 58 -2.66 4.15 14.89
N GLN A 59 -3.05 3.61 13.74
CA GLN A 59 -2.75 2.24 13.35
C GLN A 59 -1.84 2.21 12.12
N LEU A 60 -0.80 1.37 12.18
CA LEU A 60 0.20 1.26 11.11
C LEU A 60 0.00 -0.03 10.33
N PHE A 61 0.01 0.08 9.02
CA PHE A 61 -0.18 -1.03 8.08
C PHE A 61 0.98 -1.10 7.10
N THR A 62 1.50 -2.29 6.85
CA THR A 62 2.67 -2.46 5.97
C THR A 62 2.66 -3.83 5.30
N GLY A 63 3.62 -4.06 4.40
CA GLY A 63 3.71 -5.23 3.54
C GLY A 63 4.36 -4.86 2.21
N HIS A 64 4.64 -5.86 1.38
CA HIS A 64 5.27 -5.66 0.07
C HIS A 64 4.47 -4.72 -0.84
N ILE A 65 5.17 -3.93 -1.65
CA ILE A 65 4.53 -3.02 -2.62
C ILE A 65 3.87 -3.88 -3.71
N GLY A 66 2.53 -3.84 -3.77
CA GLY A 66 1.75 -4.65 -4.73
C GLY A 66 1.18 -5.95 -4.18
N CYS A 67 1.35 -6.25 -2.88
CA CYS A 67 0.78 -7.46 -2.28
C CYS A 67 -0.74 -7.39 -2.03
N GLY A 68 -1.37 -6.23 -2.25
CA GLY A 68 -2.82 -6.04 -2.12
C GLY A 68 -3.27 -5.11 -0.99
N LYS A 69 -2.34 -4.40 -0.32
CA LYS A 69 -2.65 -3.45 0.77
C LYS A 69 -3.78 -2.48 0.44
N SER A 70 -3.72 -1.80 -0.70
CA SER A 70 -4.73 -0.83 -1.11
C SER A 70 -6.12 -1.45 -1.28
N THR A 71 -6.20 -2.70 -1.75
CA THR A 71 -7.47 -3.42 -1.85
C THR A 71 -8.03 -3.76 -0.46
N GLU A 72 -7.18 -4.17 0.47
CA GLU A 72 -7.57 -4.42 1.87
C GLU A 72 -7.99 -3.13 2.59
N LEU A 73 -7.36 -1.99 2.29
CA LEU A 73 -7.76 -0.68 2.81
C LEU A 73 -9.08 -0.18 2.22
N GLN A 74 -9.37 -0.45 0.94
CA GLN A 74 -10.67 -0.17 0.34
C GLN A 74 -11.79 -1.04 0.95
N ARG A 75 -11.46 -2.29 1.31
CA ARG A 75 -12.37 -3.15 2.09
C ARG A 75 -12.63 -2.55 3.48
N LEU A 76 -11.57 -2.17 4.20
CA LEU A 76 -11.68 -1.51 5.50
C LEU A 76 -12.54 -0.23 5.43
N LYS A 77 -12.32 0.61 4.40
CA LYS A 77 -13.13 1.81 4.15
C LYS A 77 -14.62 1.48 4.08
N ALA A 78 -15.01 0.52 3.23
CA ALA A 78 -16.40 0.13 3.07
C ALA A 78 -17.02 -0.41 4.37
N GLU A 79 -16.27 -1.20 5.14
CA GLU A 79 -16.72 -1.73 6.44
C GLU A 79 -16.92 -0.64 7.50
N LEU A 80 -16.03 0.36 7.53
CA LEU A 80 -16.11 1.48 8.46
C LEU A 80 -17.26 2.44 8.10
N GLU A 81 -17.49 2.68 6.80
CA GLU A 81 -18.64 3.45 6.31
C GLU A 81 -19.95 2.76 6.72
N LEU A 82 -20.06 1.45 6.51
CA LEU A 82 -21.21 0.65 6.96
C LEU A 82 -21.38 0.66 8.49
N ALA A 83 -20.27 0.77 9.24
CA ALA A 83 -20.30 0.88 10.69
C ALA A 83 -20.74 2.28 11.19
N GLY A 84 -20.94 3.25 10.29
CA GLY A 84 -21.43 4.59 10.59
C GLY A 84 -20.34 5.66 10.78
N PHE A 85 -19.10 5.40 10.35
CA PHE A 85 -18.03 6.39 10.36
C PHE A 85 -18.00 7.18 9.05
N HIS A 86 -17.52 8.43 9.13
CA HIS A 86 -17.09 9.16 7.94
C HIS A 86 -15.64 8.77 7.61
N VAL A 87 -15.41 8.22 6.42
CA VAL A 87 -14.09 7.70 6.06
C VAL A 87 -13.49 8.50 4.92
N VAL A 88 -12.33 9.10 5.17
CA VAL A 88 -11.52 9.81 4.19
C VAL A 88 -10.37 8.90 3.80
N TYR A 89 -10.45 8.34 2.60
CA TYR A 89 -9.37 7.55 1.99
C TYR A 89 -8.71 8.36 0.89
N PHE A 90 -7.38 8.39 0.87
CA PHE A 90 -6.65 8.93 -0.27
C PHE A 90 -5.29 8.23 -0.44
N GLU A 91 -4.82 8.24 -1.69
CA GLU A 91 -3.49 7.73 -2.05
C GLU A 91 -2.50 8.89 -2.06
N SER A 92 -1.56 8.88 -1.11
CA SER A 92 -0.55 9.94 -0.98
C SER A 92 0.24 10.21 -2.27
N SER A 93 0.53 9.17 -3.05
CA SER A 93 1.25 9.27 -4.33
C SER A 93 0.52 10.04 -5.43
N GLN A 94 -0.78 10.33 -5.29
CA GLN A 94 -1.52 11.15 -6.27
C GLN A 94 -1.38 12.65 -5.99
N ASP A 95 -1.17 13.00 -4.72
CA ASP A 95 -1.20 14.37 -4.23
C ASP A 95 0.19 14.91 -3.83
N LEU A 96 1.13 14.02 -3.53
CA LEU A 96 2.42 14.34 -2.94
C LEU A 96 3.58 13.91 -3.83
N ASP A 97 4.67 14.68 -3.80
CA ASP A 97 5.94 14.29 -4.41
C ASP A 97 6.67 13.30 -3.49
N MET A 98 6.54 12.00 -3.79
CA MET A 98 7.09 10.93 -2.97
C MET A 98 8.63 10.89 -2.93
N ALA A 99 9.30 11.57 -3.87
CA ALA A 99 10.75 11.71 -3.87
C ALA A 99 11.22 12.84 -2.94
N ASP A 100 10.37 13.83 -2.67
CA ASP A 100 10.71 15.01 -1.89
C ASP A 100 9.58 15.38 -0.92
N LEU A 101 9.17 14.39 -0.12
CA LEU A 101 8.14 14.53 0.91
C LEU A 101 8.69 14.98 2.27
N ASP A 102 7.97 15.88 2.96
CA ASP A 102 8.16 16.26 4.36
C ASP A 102 6.87 16.10 5.20
N ILE A 103 7.00 16.19 6.53
CA ILE A 103 5.89 16.04 7.49
C ILE A 103 4.76 17.03 7.23
N SER A 104 5.08 18.29 6.97
CA SER A 104 4.09 19.34 6.72
C SER A 104 3.23 19.04 5.49
N ASP A 105 3.81 18.41 4.46
CA ASP A 105 3.06 18.02 3.26
C ASP A 105 2.01 16.95 3.58
N ILE A 106 2.37 15.95 4.40
CA ILE A 106 1.45 14.90 4.86
C ILE A 106 0.31 15.52 5.68
N LEU A 107 0.65 16.37 6.65
CA LEU A 107 -0.33 17.04 7.53
C LEU A 107 -1.31 17.90 6.73
N LEU A 108 -0.80 18.74 5.83
CA LEU A 108 -1.63 19.58 4.96
C LEU A 108 -2.47 18.75 3.99
N SER A 109 -1.96 17.64 3.48
CA SER A 109 -2.73 16.74 2.61
C SER A 109 -3.90 16.10 3.36
N VAL A 110 -3.68 15.62 4.59
CA VAL A 110 -4.77 15.11 5.45
C VAL A 110 -5.83 16.20 5.66
N ALA A 111 -5.42 17.41 6.06
CA ALA A 111 -6.35 18.51 6.29
C ALA A 111 -7.16 18.85 5.02
N ARG A 112 -6.50 18.92 3.86
CA ARG A 112 -7.16 19.15 2.56
C ARG A 112 -8.19 18.07 2.24
N GLN A 113 -7.80 16.80 2.36
CA GLN A 113 -8.65 15.67 2.00
C GLN A 113 -9.85 15.54 2.91
N VAL A 114 -9.67 15.79 4.21
CA VAL A 114 -10.77 15.87 5.17
C VAL A 114 -11.74 17.00 4.79
N SER A 115 -11.24 18.21 4.57
CA SER A 115 -12.10 19.34 4.22
C SER A 115 -12.84 19.16 2.91
N ALA A 116 -12.17 18.65 1.87
CA ALA A 116 -12.83 18.34 0.59
C ALA A 116 -13.93 17.28 0.73
N SER A 117 -13.68 16.24 1.55
CA SER A 117 -14.67 15.20 1.83
C SER A 117 -15.89 15.72 2.60
N LEU A 118 -15.68 16.66 3.53
CA LEU A 118 -16.76 17.32 4.28
C LEU A 118 -17.56 18.29 3.41
N GLU A 119 -16.90 19.06 2.55
CA GLU A 119 -17.55 19.95 1.58
C GLU A 119 -18.49 19.17 0.66
N ALA A 120 -18.10 17.98 0.21
CA ALA A 120 -18.92 17.09 -0.62
C ALA A 120 -20.23 16.67 0.06
N ILE A 121 -20.29 16.68 1.39
CA ILE A 121 -21.52 16.42 2.16
C ILE A 121 -22.12 17.71 2.75
N ASN A 122 -21.75 18.89 2.24
CA ASN A 122 -22.24 20.19 2.72
C ASN A 122 -21.90 20.49 4.19
N ILE A 123 -20.73 20.07 4.68
CA ILE A 123 -20.13 20.56 5.92
C ILE A 123 -18.99 21.50 5.52
N LYS A 124 -19.17 22.80 5.78
CA LYS A 124 -18.16 23.82 5.45
C LYS A 124 -17.43 24.26 6.72
N LEU A 125 -16.12 24.04 6.74
CA LEU A 125 -15.26 24.45 7.83
C LEU A 125 -14.63 25.81 7.51
N LYS A 126 -14.41 26.64 8.54
CA LYS A 126 -13.74 27.94 8.44
C LYS A 126 -12.48 27.96 9.30
N PRO A 127 -11.36 27.44 8.78
CA PRO A 127 -10.10 27.46 9.51
C PRO A 127 -9.40 28.82 9.37
N GLY A 128 -9.49 29.64 10.42
CA GLY A 128 -8.95 30.99 10.46
C GLY A 128 -7.43 31.03 10.39
N TYR A 129 -6.73 30.13 11.09
CA TYR A 129 -5.27 30.04 11.07
C TYR A 129 -4.74 29.88 9.64
N PHE A 130 -5.39 29.03 8.87
CA PHE A 130 -4.94 28.70 7.51
C PHE A 130 -5.20 29.80 6.49
N THR A 131 -6.21 30.63 6.72
CA THR A 131 -6.44 31.82 5.89
C THR A 131 -5.24 32.76 5.97
N ASN A 132 -4.70 32.99 7.17
CA ASN A 132 -3.49 33.79 7.37
C ASN A 132 -2.25 33.08 6.83
N LEU A 133 -2.09 31.78 7.13
CA LEU A 133 -0.94 31.01 6.67
C LEU A 133 -0.83 31.02 5.13
N PHE A 134 -1.93 30.83 4.41
CA PHE A 134 -1.91 30.84 2.95
C PHE A 134 -1.61 32.23 2.38
N LYS A 135 -2.10 33.30 3.01
CA LYS A 135 -1.72 34.66 2.64
C LYS A 135 -0.22 34.88 2.83
N GLU A 136 0.32 34.50 3.98
CA GLU A 136 1.75 34.63 4.28
C GLU A 136 2.63 33.79 3.34
N ILE A 137 2.20 32.57 2.99
CA ILE A 137 2.88 31.74 1.99
C ILE A 137 2.84 32.40 0.61
N GLY A 138 1.68 32.96 0.23
CA GLY A 138 1.53 33.68 -1.03
C GLY A 138 2.46 34.88 -1.11
N ASP A 139 2.54 35.68 -0.05
CA ASP A 139 3.44 36.83 0.04
C ASP A 139 4.91 36.38 0.01
N PHE A 140 5.26 35.33 0.75
CA PHE A 140 6.61 34.78 0.83
C PHE A 140 7.10 34.20 -0.50
N LEU A 141 6.26 33.45 -1.20
CA LEU A 141 6.55 32.89 -2.52
C LEU A 141 6.34 33.91 -3.64
N GLN A 142 6.03 35.18 -3.32
CA GLN A 142 5.69 36.25 -4.27
C GLN A 142 4.64 35.81 -5.29
N THR A 143 3.69 35.00 -4.84
CA THR A 143 2.64 34.39 -5.64
C THR A 143 1.32 34.66 -4.93
N PRO A 144 0.57 35.72 -5.30
CA PRO A 144 -0.67 36.07 -4.62
C PRO A 144 -1.64 34.89 -4.65
N ILE A 145 -1.99 34.38 -3.46
CA ILE A 145 -3.02 33.37 -3.30
C ILE A 145 -4.31 34.13 -2.98
N GLU A 146 -5.03 34.53 -4.02
CA GLU A 146 -6.35 35.14 -3.85
C GLU A 146 -7.32 34.07 -3.33
N LEU A 147 -7.71 34.24 -2.08
CA LEU A 147 -8.78 33.51 -1.42
C LEU A 147 -9.95 34.51 -1.28
N SER A 148 -10.93 34.40 -2.17
CA SER A 148 -12.23 35.09 -2.10
C SER A 148 -13.34 34.19 -1.51
N GLY A 149 -13.53 34.22 -0.20
CA GLY A 149 -14.76 33.76 0.47
C GLY A 149 -14.65 32.56 1.40
N GLU A 150 -15.80 32.00 1.79
CA GLU A 150 -15.93 31.00 2.87
C GLU A 150 -15.61 29.55 2.45
N ALA A 151 -15.27 29.30 1.18
CA ALA A 151 -15.22 27.95 0.58
C ALA A 151 -13.84 27.62 -0.03
N GLU A 152 -12.75 27.91 0.70
CA GLU A 152 -11.43 28.00 0.06
C GLU A 152 -10.27 27.33 0.79
N PHE A 153 -10.50 26.63 1.90
CA PHE A 153 -9.40 25.97 2.59
C PHE A 153 -8.80 24.82 1.75
N SER A 154 -9.66 23.95 1.20
CA SER A 154 -9.25 22.86 0.30
C SER A 154 -8.61 23.40 -1.00
N LEU A 155 -9.17 24.49 -1.55
CA LEU A 155 -8.67 25.20 -2.72
C LEU A 155 -7.32 25.90 -2.46
N GLY A 156 -7.13 26.48 -1.29
CA GLY A 156 -5.88 27.16 -0.90
C GLY A 156 -4.70 26.19 -0.88
N ILE A 157 -4.89 25.02 -0.26
CA ILE A 157 -3.86 23.95 -0.28
C ILE A 157 -3.62 23.47 -1.71
N ALA A 158 -4.68 23.30 -2.52
CA ALA A 158 -4.53 22.88 -3.92
C ALA A 158 -3.75 23.91 -4.76
N LYS A 159 -3.98 25.21 -4.57
CA LYS A 159 -3.22 26.29 -5.25
C LYS A 159 -1.75 26.27 -4.85
N ILE A 160 -1.43 26.08 -3.57
CA ILE A 160 -0.05 25.94 -3.10
C ILE A 160 0.61 24.70 -3.72
N SER A 161 -0.04 23.54 -3.60
CA SER A 161 0.46 22.26 -4.10
C SER A 161 0.72 22.30 -5.61
N THR A 162 -0.22 22.83 -6.42
CA THR A 162 -0.04 22.95 -7.87
C THR A 162 1.12 23.87 -8.24
N LYS A 163 1.35 24.96 -7.52
CA LYS A 163 2.47 25.88 -7.78
C LYS A 163 3.82 25.27 -7.42
N THR A 164 3.89 24.48 -6.35
CA THR A 164 5.14 23.87 -5.92
C THR A 164 5.42 22.53 -6.63
N LYS A 165 4.42 21.90 -7.25
CA LYS A 165 4.55 20.59 -7.94
C LYS A 165 5.64 20.56 -9.01
N ASP A 166 5.85 21.66 -9.74
CA ASP A 166 6.80 21.70 -10.87
C ASP A 166 8.09 22.47 -10.56
N SER A 167 8.26 22.99 -9.33
CA SER A 167 9.43 23.79 -8.93
C SER A 167 10.09 23.29 -7.65
N PRO A 168 11.22 22.56 -7.75
CA PRO A 168 12.00 22.13 -6.59
C PRO A 168 12.48 23.29 -5.71
N GLN A 169 12.73 24.46 -6.30
CA GLN A 169 13.16 25.66 -5.58
C GLN A 169 12.03 26.20 -4.70
N LEU A 170 10.82 26.37 -5.25
CA LEU A 170 9.66 26.82 -4.49
C LEU A 170 9.26 25.81 -3.41
N ARG A 171 9.41 24.50 -3.68
CA ARG A 171 9.24 23.46 -2.65
C ARG A 171 10.20 23.62 -1.49
N ASN A 172 11.49 23.77 -1.78
CA ASN A 172 12.49 23.95 -0.73
C ASN A 172 12.23 25.21 0.10
N GLN A 173 11.85 26.32 -0.53
CA GLN A 173 11.47 27.55 0.17
C GLN A 173 10.23 27.34 1.03
N LEU A 174 9.18 26.72 0.49
CA LEU A 174 7.96 26.40 1.24
C LEU A 174 8.28 25.49 2.44
N ARG A 175 9.13 24.48 2.26
CA ARG A 175 9.55 23.59 3.34
C ARG A 175 10.27 24.36 4.44
N GLN A 176 11.27 25.16 4.11
CA GLN A 176 12.00 25.99 5.08
C GLN A 176 11.06 26.94 5.83
N TYR A 177 9.99 27.39 5.18
CA TYR A 177 8.97 28.21 5.80
C TYR A 177 8.04 27.40 6.73
N LEU A 178 7.63 26.20 6.34
CA LEU A 178 6.67 25.39 7.11
C LEU A 178 7.32 24.61 8.26
N GLU A 179 8.57 24.17 8.12
CA GLU A 179 9.28 23.33 9.10
C GLU A 179 9.22 23.89 10.53
N PRO A 180 9.57 25.18 10.80
CA PRO A 180 9.51 25.74 12.16
C PRO A 180 8.08 25.92 12.67
N ARG A 181 7.07 25.84 11.79
CA ARG A 181 5.65 26.04 12.10
C ARG A 181 4.88 24.72 12.25
N THR A 182 5.54 23.56 12.10
CA THR A 182 4.89 22.23 12.08
C THR A 182 3.95 22.01 13.26
N ASN A 183 4.34 22.37 14.48
CA ASN A 183 3.51 22.20 15.67
C ASN A 183 2.27 23.11 15.67
N SER A 184 2.41 24.36 15.24
CA SER A 184 1.29 25.30 15.12
C SER A 184 0.32 24.87 14.03
N ILE A 185 0.83 24.37 12.90
CA ILE A 185 0.04 23.78 11.83
C ILE A 185 -0.75 22.57 12.35
N LEU A 186 -0.07 21.63 13.02
CA LEU A 186 -0.71 20.46 13.61
C LEU A 186 -1.81 20.84 14.62
N GLN A 187 -1.55 21.82 15.48
CA GLN A 187 -2.55 22.34 16.43
C GLN A 187 -3.77 22.89 15.70
N ALA A 188 -3.56 23.73 14.67
CA ALA A 188 -4.64 24.29 13.87
C ALA A 188 -5.44 23.22 13.10
N ILE A 189 -4.78 22.17 12.57
CA ILE A 189 -5.49 21.04 11.94
C ILE A 189 -6.40 20.37 12.96
N ASN A 190 -5.91 20.12 14.16
CA ASN A 190 -6.70 19.49 15.21
C ASN A 190 -7.89 20.37 15.61
N GLU A 191 -7.66 21.63 15.98
CA GLU A 191 -8.68 22.50 16.58
C GLU A 191 -9.67 23.07 15.55
N GLU A 192 -9.20 23.43 14.36
CA GLU A 192 -10.02 24.12 13.36
C GLU A 192 -10.59 23.18 12.29
N VAL A 193 -10.00 21.99 12.10
CA VAL A 193 -10.43 21.03 11.09
C VAL A 193 -11.02 19.77 11.73
N LEU A 194 -10.21 18.99 12.46
CA LEU A 194 -10.60 17.65 12.91
C LEU A 194 -11.65 17.68 14.04
N ASP A 195 -11.43 18.49 15.09
CA ASP A 195 -12.34 18.58 16.23
C ASP A 195 -13.72 19.09 15.77
N LYS A 196 -13.76 20.15 14.94
CA LYS A 196 -14.99 20.69 14.34
C LYS A 196 -15.65 19.71 13.37
N ALA A 197 -14.87 18.98 12.57
CA ALA A 197 -15.40 17.95 11.67
C ALA A 197 -16.13 16.88 12.48
N ILE A 198 -15.48 16.31 13.49
CA ILE A 198 -16.04 15.24 14.31
C ILE A 198 -17.32 15.71 15.01
N GLU A 199 -17.35 16.93 15.54
CA GLU A 199 -18.56 17.53 16.12
C GLU A 199 -19.71 17.57 15.11
N GLN A 200 -19.48 18.13 13.92
CA GLN A 200 -20.51 18.24 12.88
C GLN A 200 -20.97 16.88 12.34
N LEU A 201 -20.06 15.91 12.22
CA LEU A 201 -20.38 14.54 11.81
C LEU A 201 -21.25 13.84 12.87
N LYS A 202 -20.92 14.01 14.17
CA LYS A 202 -21.71 13.49 15.29
C LYS A 202 -23.12 14.10 15.33
N LEU A 203 -23.27 15.40 15.08
CA LEU A 203 -24.58 16.05 14.93
C LEU A 203 -25.44 15.45 13.80
N ARG A 204 -24.82 14.84 12.79
CA ARG A 204 -25.49 14.13 11.69
C ARG A 204 -25.64 12.63 11.92
N GLY A 205 -25.35 12.14 13.12
CA GLY A 205 -25.51 10.73 13.49
C GLY A 205 -24.36 9.81 13.05
N GLN A 206 -23.24 10.36 12.54
CA GLN A 206 -22.03 9.57 12.30
C GLN A 206 -21.24 9.40 13.60
N LYS A 207 -20.51 8.29 13.72
CA LYS A 207 -19.78 7.94 14.95
C LYS A 207 -18.47 8.72 15.13
N GLY A 208 -17.85 9.12 14.02
CA GLY A 208 -16.58 9.85 14.04
C GLY A 208 -15.94 9.93 12.66
N LEU A 209 -14.69 10.35 12.64
CA LEU A 209 -13.87 10.53 11.44
C LEU A 209 -12.72 9.52 11.43
N VAL A 210 -12.57 8.81 10.31
CA VAL A 210 -11.41 7.95 10.02
C VAL A 210 -10.69 8.49 8.80
N VAL A 211 -9.37 8.61 8.88
CA VAL A 211 -8.50 8.96 7.75
C VAL A 211 -7.58 7.78 7.45
N ILE A 212 -7.65 7.27 6.23
CA ILE A 212 -6.79 6.21 5.72
C ILE A 212 -5.85 6.83 4.69
N VAL A 213 -4.55 6.82 5.00
CA VAL A 213 -3.51 7.37 4.15
C VAL A 213 -2.71 6.22 3.53
N ASP A 214 -3.03 5.92 2.27
CA ASP A 214 -2.42 4.84 1.50
C ASP A 214 -1.20 5.33 0.69
N ASN A 215 -0.42 4.38 0.17
CA ASN A 215 0.79 4.57 -0.64
C ASN A 215 1.95 5.34 0.02
N LEU A 216 1.87 5.69 1.30
CA LEU A 216 2.99 6.27 2.05
C LEU A 216 4.15 5.28 2.22
N ASP A 217 3.92 3.99 1.97
CA ASP A 217 4.95 2.96 1.85
C ASP A 217 5.82 3.09 0.58
N ARG A 218 5.48 4.00 -0.33
CA ARG A 218 6.19 4.25 -1.59
C ARG A 218 7.12 5.47 -1.55
N VAL A 219 7.34 6.06 -0.38
CA VAL A 219 8.32 7.13 -0.20
C VAL A 219 9.71 6.65 -0.61
N ASP A 220 10.46 7.50 -1.30
CA ASP A 220 11.80 7.13 -1.76
C ASP A 220 12.75 6.87 -0.58
N MET A 221 13.63 5.88 -0.70
CA MET A 221 14.60 5.50 0.34
C MET A 221 15.86 6.38 0.29
N ARG A 222 15.76 7.60 -0.27
CA ARG A 222 16.92 8.45 -0.44
C ARG A 222 17.55 8.79 0.92
N PRO A 223 18.89 8.85 1.00
CA PRO A 223 19.56 9.36 2.18
C PRO A 223 19.36 10.87 2.28
N LEU A 224 19.14 11.34 3.50
CA LEU A 224 19.13 12.76 3.85
C LEU A 224 20.51 13.18 4.35
N ALA A 225 20.76 14.49 4.40
CA ALA A 225 22.02 15.05 4.90
C ALA A 225 22.32 14.67 6.36
N SER A 226 21.30 14.28 7.14
CA SER A 226 21.43 13.76 8.50
C SER A 226 21.97 12.33 8.58
N GLY A 227 22.13 11.64 7.45
CA GLY A 227 22.48 10.22 7.38
C GLY A 227 21.27 9.27 7.52
N ARG A 228 20.10 9.78 7.89
CA ARG A 228 18.84 9.02 7.90
C ARG A 228 18.31 8.83 6.48
N SER A 229 17.62 7.73 6.24
CA SER A 229 16.73 7.62 5.07
C SER A 229 15.49 8.50 5.25
N GLN A 230 14.88 8.93 4.13
CA GLN A 230 13.65 9.73 4.18
C GLN A 230 12.50 9.03 4.94
N PRO A 231 12.27 7.71 4.81
CA PRO A 231 11.28 7.01 5.64
C PRO A 231 11.59 7.03 7.13
N GLU A 232 12.84 6.84 7.55
CA GLU A 232 13.17 6.96 8.98
C GLU A 232 12.86 8.36 9.50
N TYR A 233 13.26 9.39 8.74
CA TYR A 233 12.96 10.77 9.13
C TYR A 233 11.44 11.01 9.28
N LEU A 234 10.62 10.59 8.32
CA LEU A 234 9.17 10.82 8.35
C LEU A 234 8.46 10.01 9.44
N PHE A 235 8.73 8.71 9.53
CA PHE A 235 7.94 7.80 10.35
C PHE A 235 8.52 7.59 11.76
N ILE A 236 9.83 7.85 11.96
CA ILE A 236 10.52 7.67 13.25
C ILE A 236 10.83 9.03 13.87
N ASP A 237 11.53 9.92 13.17
CA ASP A 237 11.91 11.21 13.75
C ASP A 237 10.71 12.17 13.85
N ARG A 238 9.83 12.16 12.85
CA ARG A 238 8.59 12.96 12.79
C ARG A 238 7.32 12.14 13.14
N GLY A 239 7.48 10.92 13.61
CA GLY A 239 6.38 10.00 13.90
C GLY A 239 5.39 10.51 14.96
N GLU A 240 5.88 11.26 15.95
CA GLU A 240 5.03 11.83 17.01
C GLU A 240 4.03 12.85 16.44
N GLN A 241 4.47 13.69 15.50
CA GLN A 241 3.62 14.69 14.85
C GLN A 241 2.50 14.01 14.04
N LEU A 242 2.83 12.95 13.30
CA LEU A 242 1.84 12.16 12.53
C LEU A 242 0.80 11.49 13.43
N ARG A 243 1.22 11.02 14.61
CA ARG A 243 0.34 10.35 15.58
C ARG A 243 -0.65 11.31 16.25
N ARG A 244 -0.29 12.59 16.39
CA ARG A 244 -1.02 13.60 17.17
C ARG A 244 -2.26 14.19 16.47
N LEU A 245 -2.62 13.73 15.27
CA LEU A 245 -3.88 14.11 14.64
C LEU A 245 -5.07 13.49 15.40
N LYS A 246 -6.04 14.30 15.80
CA LYS A 246 -7.18 13.92 16.66
C LYS A 246 -8.31 13.23 15.88
N CYS A 247 -8.00 12.18 15.13
CA CYS A 247 -8.99 11.32 14.47
C CYS A 247 -8.46 9.87 14.39
N HIS A 248 -9.28 8.91 13.96
CA HIS A 248 -8.75 7.58 13.68
C HIS A 248 -7.87 7.63 12.43
N LEU A 249 -6.64 7.16 12.55
CA LEU A 249 -5.65 7.13 11.48
C LEU A 249 -5.28 5.69 11.15
N VAL A 250 -5.18 5.42 9.85
CA VAL A 250 -4.51 4.23 9.31
C VAL A 250 -3.47 4.70 8.31
N TYR A 251 -2.19 4.49 8.63
CA TYR A 251 -1.06 4.83 7.75
C TYR A 251 -0.46 3.59 7.13
N THR A 252 -0.24 3.62 5.82
CA THR A 252 0.74 2.70 5.21
C THR A 252 2.16 3.17 5.49
N ILE A 253 3.07 2.28 5.87
CA ILE A 253 4.49 2.60 6.06
C ILE A 253 5.38 1.64 5.26
N PRO A 254 6.60 2.04 4.84
CA PRO A 254 7.52 1.15 4.12
C PRO A 254 7.83 -0.12 4.92
N LEU A 255 7.75 -1.28 4.25
CA LEU A 255 8.00 -2.59 4.87
C LEU A 255 9.40 -2.66 5.49
N THR A 256 10.38 -2.01 4.87
CA THR A 256 11.76 -1.97 5.32
C THR A 256 11.92 -1.47 6.76
N LEU A 257 11.05 -0.56 7.22
CA LEU A 257 11.11 0.00 8.58
C LEU A 257 10.86 -1.04 9.68
N ILE A 258 10.19 -2.16 9.39
CA ILE A 258 10.01 -3.22 10.40
C ILE A 258 11.30 -4.00 10.67
N PHE A 259 12.31 -3.82 9.83
CA PHE A 259 13.64 -4.43 9.93
C PHE A 259 14.72 -3.42 10.31
N SER A 260 14.34 -2.16 10.57
CA SER A 260 15.25 -1.13 11.07
C SER A 260 15.64 -1.40 12.52
N ASN A 261 16.86 -1.00 12.90
CA ASN A 261 17.30 -1.03 14.29
C ASN A 261 16.46 -0.09 15.18
N GLU A 262 15.77 0.88 14.56
CA GLU A 262 14.89 1.85 15.22
C GLU A 262 13.42 1.40 15.28
N TYR A 263 13.15 0.11 15.03
CA TYR A 263 11.78 -0.41 15.05
C TYR A 263 11.06 -0.18 16.38
N GLU A 264 11.74 -0.28 17.52
CA GLU A 264 11.16 0.07 18.82
C GLU A 264 10.82 1.56 18.94
N THR A 265 11.69 2.43 18.41
CA THR A 265 11.47 3.88 18.36
C THR A 265 10.26 4.21 17.48
N LEU A 266 10.13 3.59 16.31
CA LEU A 266 8.98 3.68 15.42
C LEU A 266 7.68 3.32 16.16
N LYS A 267 7.66 2.18 16.86
CA LYS A 267 6.50 1.75 17.64
C LYS A 267 6.13 2.78 18.69
N ASN A 268 7.09 3.31 19.45
CA ASN A 268 6.80 4.24 20.52
C ASN A 268 6.32 5.60 20.01
N ARG A 269 7.01 6.18 19.01
CA ARG A 269 6.71 7.53 18.52
C ARG A 269 5.46 7.59 17.66
N LEU A 270 5.31 6.66 16.71
CA LEU A 270 4.20 6.66 15.75
C LEU A 270 3.10 5.65 16.10
N GLY A 271 3.48 4.41 16.42
CA GLY A 271 2.54 3.31 16.71
C GLY A 271 1.95 3.32 18.13
N GLY A 272 2.36 4.23 19.00
CA GLY A 272 1.92 4.28 20.39
C GLY A 272 2.27 3.07 21.24
N GLY A 273 3.42 2.47 20.98
CA GLY A 273 3.89 1.23 21.62
C GLY A 273 3.38 -0.03 20.92
N ILE A 274 2.52 0.10 19.90
CA ILE A 274 1.94 -1.03 19.17
C ILE A 274 2.70 -1.27 17.87
N ALA A 275 2.96 -2.55 17.57
CA ALA A 275 3.60 -2.97 16.34
C ALA A 275 2.74 -2.72 15.09
N PRO A 276 3.34 -2.31 13.96
CA PRO A 276 2.65 -2.29 12.66
C PRO A 276 2.04 -3.64 12.30
N LYS A 277 0.88 -3.59 11.66
CA LYS A 277 0.22 -4.76 11.07
C LYS A 277 0.82 -5.05 9.70
N VAL A 278 1.45 -6.20 9.56
CA VAL A 278 2.15 -6.59 8.33
C VAL A 278 1.27 -7.54 7.52
N LEU A 279 0.92 -7.17 6.29
CA LEU A 279 0.22 -8.01 5.32
C LEU A 279 1.23 -8.93 4.61
N PRO A 280 1.28 -10.23 4.96
CA PRO A 280 2.23 -11.13 4.35
C PRO A 280 1.80 -11.53 2.94
N MET A 281 2.72 -12.15 2.23
CA MET A 281 2.46 -12.73 0.92
C MET A 281 1.47 -13.89 1.03
N VAL A 282 0.76 -14.19 -0.06
CA VAL A 282 -0.08 -15.40 -0.09
C VAL A 282 0.87 -16.60 -0.05
N LEU A 283 0.72 -17.47 0.95
CA LEU A 283 1.56 -18.65 1.08
C LEU A 283 1.27 -19.61 -0.08
N VAL A 284 2.21 -19.78 -1.01
CA VAL A 284 2.07 -20.71 -2.14
C VAL A 284 2.95 -21.94 -2.02
N ARG A 285 3.97 -21.87 -1.17
CA ARG A 285 4.89 -22.96 -0.86
C ARG A 285 5.16 -22.98 0.64
N GLN A 286 5.41 -24.17 1.17
CA GLN A 286 5.87 -24.39 2.53
C GLN A 286 7.39 -24.18 2.61
N ARG A 287 7.92 -24.14 3.84
CA ARG A 287 9.37 -24.00 4.10
C ARG A 287 10.21 -25.11 3.46
N ASP A 288 9.65 -26.31 3.32
CA ASP A 288 10.30 -27.46 2.67
C ASP A 288 10.21 -27.45 1.14
N GLY A 289 9.61 -26.40 0.57
CA GLY A 289 9.47 -26.21 -0.88
C GLY A 289 8.24 -26.86 -1.50
N ARG A 290 7.47 -27.67 -0.76
CA ARG A 290 6.21 -28.25 -1.26
C ARG A 290 5.15 -27.17 -1.46
N ASP A 291 4.25 -27.37 -2.41
CA ASP A 291 3.15 -26.43 -2.63
C ASP A 291 2.23 -26.37 -1.41
N TYR A 292 1.76 -25.16 -1.12
CA TYR A 292 0.72 -24.92 -0.13
C TYR A 292 -0.62 -24.78 -0.85
N GLU A 293 -1.30 -25.91 -1.01
CA GLU A 293 -2.52 -26.04 -1.81
C GLU A 293 -3.64 -25.05 -1.45
N PRO A 294 -3.92 -24.72 -0.16
CA PRO A 294 -4.93 -23.70 0.16
C PRO A 294 -4.64 -22.35 -0.49
N GLY A 295 -3.40 -21.89 -0.47
CA GLY A 295 -3.02 -20.62 -1.12
C GLY A 295 -3.04 -20.72 -2.63
N MET A 296 -2.55 -21.83 -3.19
CA MET A 296 -2.61 -22.11 -4.64
C MET A 296 -4.06 -22.06 -5.15
N SER A 297 -4.99 -22.72 -4.45
CA SER A 297 -6.41 -22.74 -4.78
C SER A 297 -7.03 -21.35 -4.82
N LEU A 298 -6.74 -20.49 -3.84
CA LEU A 298 -7.23 -19.10 -3.84
C LEU A 298 -6.62 -18.26 -4.98
N LEU A 299 -5.37 -18.49 -5.36
CA LEU A 299 -4.77 -17.80 -6.51
C LEU A 299 -5.35 -18.26 -7.84
N ARG A 300 -5.65 -19.55 -8.01
CA ARG A 300 -6.41 -20.05 -9.17
C ARG A 300 -7.75 -19.34 -9.27
N GLN A 301 -8.45 -19.24 -8.14
CA GLN A 301 -9.73 -18.55 -8.05
C GLN A 301 -9.63 -17.06 -8.36
N LEU A 302 -8.54 -16.39 -7.95
CA LEU A 302 -8.28 -15.01 -8.34
C LEU A 302 -8.19 -14.85 -9.85
N VAL A 303 -7.40 -15.70 -10.53
CA VAL A 303 -7.28 -15.66 -12.00
C VAL A 303 -8.62 -15.91 -12.67
N LEU A 304 -9.34 -16.94 -12.22
CA LEU A 304 -10.64 -17.31 -12.76
C LEU A 304 -11.71 -16.25 -12.48
N ALA A 305 -11.67 -15.57 -11.34
CA ALA A 305 -12.56 -14.46 -11.03
C ALA A 305 -12.37 -13.29 -12.00
N ARG A 306 -11.13 -13.02 -12.44
CA ARG A 306 -10.85 -11.98 -13.46
C ARG A 306 -11.45 -12.33 -14.82
N ALA A 307 -11.38 -13.59 -15.23
CA ALA A 307 -11.91 -14.05 -16.51
C ALA A 307 -13.44 -14.23 -16.50
N PHE A 308 -13.96 -14.83 -15.43
CA PHE A 308 -15.33 -15.31 -15.29
C PHE A 308 -15.98 -14.81 -13.99
N PRO A 309 -16.07 -13.48 -13.79
CA PRO A 309 -16.58 -12.93 -12.55
C PRO A 309 -18.02 -13.33 -12.24
N GLU A 310 -18.86 -13.55 -13.25
CA GLU A 310 -20.25 -13.96 -13.07
C GLU A 310 -20.43 -15.44 -12.74
N ILE A 311 -19.37 -16.25 -12.90
CA ILE A 311 -19.44 -17.67 -12.63
C ILE A 311 -19.24 -17.93 -11.13
N PRO A 312 -20.11 -18.73 -10.49
CA PRO A 312 -19.98 -19.07 -9.08
C PRO A 312 -18.65 -19.76 -8.75
N TRP A 313 -18.14 -19.51 -7.54
CA TRP A 313 -16.88 -20.03 -7.03
C TRP A 313 -16.62 -21.52 -7.30
N ASN A 314 -17.62 -22.36 -7.04
CA ASN A 314 -17.54 -23.81 -7.18
C ASN A 314 -17.49 -24.29 -8.64
N ALA A 315 -17.98 -23.49 -9.59
CA ALA A 315 -18.01 -23.83 -11.01
C ALA A 315 -16.79 -23.28 -11.79
N ARG A 316 -16.10 -22.26 -11.25
CA ARG A 316 -14.97 -21.59 -11.93
C ARG A 316 -13.84 -22.54 -12.31
N LEU A 317 -13.50 -23.52 -11.45
CA LEU A 317 -12.38 -24.44 -11.69
C LEU A 317 -12.58 -25.29 -12.96
N GLY A 318 -13.82 -25.61 -13.32
CA GLY A 318 -14.14 -26.32 -14.56
C GLY A 318 -13.86 -25.50 -15.83
N LEU A 319 -13.52 -24.21 -15.70
CA LEU A 319 -13.25 -23.30 -16.82
C LEU A 319 -11.75 -23.05 -17.04
N ILE A 320 -10.86 -23.72 -16.31
CA ILE A 320 -9.40 -23.56 -16.50
C ILE A 320 -9.00 -23.84 -17.96
N GLY A 321 -9.60 -24.86 -18.59
CA GLY A 321 -9.35 -25.21 -19.99
C GLY A 321 -9.80 -24.14 -21.03
N GLN A 322 -10.56 -23.13 -20.61
CA GLN A 322 -10.84 -21.97 -21.47
C GLN A 322 -9.72 -20.92 -21.42
N LEU A 323 -8.87 -20.95 -20.38
CA LEU A 323 -7.75 -20.02 -20.22
C LEU A 323 -6.40 -20.63 -20.53
N PHE A 324 -6.21 -21.93 -20.33
CA PHE A 324 -4.94 -22.61 -20.50
C PHE A 324 -5.14 -23.93 -21.25
N HIS A 325 -4.20 -24.29 -22.12
CA HIS A 325 -4.21 -25.61 -22.78
C HIS A 325 -4.11 -26.75 -21.75
N HIS A 326 -3.31 -26.54 -20.70
CA HIS A 326 -3.08 -27.47 -19.61
C HIS A 326 -3.38 -26.81 -18.26
N PRO A 327 -4.14 -27.46 -17.35
CA PRO A 327 -4.42 -26.90 -16.02
C PRO A 327 -3.17 -26.56 -15.22
N GLU A 328 -2.10 -27.33 -15.39
CA GLU A 328 -0.80 -27.18 -14.74
C GLU A 328 -0.13 -25.83 -15.07
N SER A 329 -0.46 -25.22 -16.22
CA SER A 329 0.03 -23.88 -16.60
C SER A 329 -0.47 -22.78 -15.64
N LEU A 330 -1.69 -22.92 -15.11
CA LEU A 330 -2.18 -21.98 -14.10
C LEU A 330 -1.42 -22.15 -12.78
N ASP A 331 -1.18 -23.39 -12.38
CA ASP A 331 -0.41 -23.71 -11.17
C ASP A 331 1.01 -23.18 -11.28
N ARG A 332 1.62 -23.32 -12.47
CA ARG A 332 2.91 -22.75 -12.81
C ARG A 332 2.95 -21.24 -12.59
N LEU A 333 1.97 -20.48 -13.10
CA LEU A 333 1.86 -19.03 -12.86
C LEU A 333 1.72 -18.68 -11.39
N CYS A 334 0.79 -19.36 -10.68
CA CYS A 334 0.56 -19.13 -9.26
C CYS A 334 1.86 -19.35 -8.46
N ARG A 335 2.61 -20.40 -8.78
CA ARG A 335 3.88 -20.74 -8.13
C ARG A 335 4.98 -19.73 -8.42
N VAL A 336 5.18 -19.34 -9.68
CA VAL A 336 6.19 -18.34 -10.10
C VAL A 336 5.96 -16.99 -9.44
N SER A 337 4.68 -16.60 -9.27
CA SER A 337 4.34 -15.32 -8.66
C SER A 337 4.80 -15.17 -7.20
N GLY A 338 5.12 -16.27 -6.51
CA GLY A 338 5.43 -16.26 -5.07
C GLY A 338 4.26 -15.79 -4.22
N GLY A 339 3.03 -15.93 -4.71
CA GLY A 339 1.84 -15.37 -4.07
C GLY A 339 1.80 -13.84 -4.05
N HIS A 340 2.60 -13.18 -4.90
CA HIS A 340 2.52 -11.75 -5.13
C HIS A 340 1.40 -11.42 -6.10
N ILE A 341 0.35 -10.76 -5.61
CA ILE A 341 -0.86 -10.48 -6.39
C ILE A 341 -0.52 -9.67 -7.66
N ARG A 342 0.29 -8.62 -7.53
CA ARG A 342 0.68 -7.80 -8.70
C ARG A 342 1.53 -8.58 -9.70
N ASN A 343 2.43 -9.47 -9.26
CA ASN A 343 3.25 -10.24 -10.20
C ASN A 343 2.40 -11.27 -10.92
N LEU A 344 1.50 -11.96 -10.22
CA LEU A 344 0.57 -12.91 -10.83
C LEU A 344 -0.29 -12.23 -11.91
N LEU A 345 -0.87 -11.07 -11.57
CA LEU A 345 -1.66 -10.29 -12.53
C LEU A 345 -0.79 -9.74 -13.68
N GLY A 346 0.44 -9.32 -13.41
CA GLY A 346 1.40 -8.88 -14.43
C GLY A 346 1.76 -9.98 -15.43
N LEU A 347 2.09 -11.18 -14.95
CA LEU A 347 2.36 -12.35 -15.80
C LEU A 347 1.15 -12.69 -16.67
N LEU A 348 -0.05 -12.72 -16.08
CA LEU A 348 -1.29 -12.98 -16.81
C LEU A 348 -1.60 -11.89 -17.84
N TYR A 349 -1.38 -10.62 -17.49
CA TYR A 349 -1.52 -9.48 -18.39
C TYR A 349 -0.58 -9.59 -19.58
N SER A 350 0.69 -9.96 -19.36
CA SER A 350 1.67 -10.19 -20.42
C SER A 350 1.28 -11.37 -21.33
N CYS A 351 0.69 -12.44 -20.79
CA CYS A 351 0.16 -13.54 -21.62
C CYS A 351 -0.95 -13.03 -22.55
N LEU A 352 -1.89 -12.22 -22.03
CA LEU A 352 -2.97 -11.62 -22.81
C LEU A 352 -2.50 -10.64 -23.90
N GLN A 353 -1.32 -10.05 -23.77
CA GLN A 353 -0.73 -9.21 -24.81
C GLN A 353 -0.13 -10.04 -25.97
N ARG A 354 0.24 -11.30 -25.72
CA ARG A 354 0.91 -12.16 -26.70
C ARG A 354 -0.05 -13.07 -27.45
N GLN A 355 -1.07 -13.57 -26.76
CA GLN A 355 -1.94 -14.61 -27.29
C GLN A 355 -3.36 -14.47 -26.71
N ASP A 356 -4.37 -14.80 -27.52
CA ASP A 356 -5.72 -15.03 -27.00
C ASP A 356 -5.76 -16.35 -26.20
N PRO A 357 -6.53 -16.42 -25.09
CA PRO A 357 -6.73 -17.68 -24.40
C PRO A 357 -7.47 -18.71 -25.28
N PRO A 358 -7.22 -20.02 -25.10
CA PRO A 358 -6.39 -20.58 -24.04
C PRO A 358 -4.88 -20.46 -24.36
N PHE A 359 -4.07 -20.11 -23.36
CA PHE A 359 -2.64 -19.90 -23.51
C PHE A 359 -1.89 -21.23 -23.67
N SER A 360 -0.90 -21.25 -24.56
CA SER A 360 0.03 -22.38 -24.68
C SER A 360 1.10 -22.34 -23.58
N GLU A 361 1.75 -23.47 -23.33
CA GLU A 361 2.91 -23.56 -22.43
C GLU A 361 4.06 -22.67 -22.93
N ASP A 362 4.31 -22.63 -24.23
CA ASP A 362 5.34 -21.78 -24.84
C ASP A 362 5.09 -20.28 -24.57
N CYS A 363 3.84 -19.82 -24.69
CA CYS A 363 3.49 -18.44 -24.36
C CYS A 363 3.76 -18.15 -22.88
N LEU A 364 3.37 -19.08 -22.00
CA LEU A 364 3.56 -18.97 -20.57
C LEU A 364 5.03 -18.87 -20.18
N GLU A 365 5.84 -19.83 -20.64
CA GLU A 365 7.26 -19.90 -20.30
C GLU A 365 8.05 -18.75 -20.92
N ALA A 366 7.65 -18.24 -22.09
CA ALA A 366 8.23 -17.01 -22.63
C ALA A 366 7.98 -15.80 -21.72
N VAL A 367 6.77 -15.65 -21.19
CA VAL A 367 6.44 -14.55 -20.25
C VAL A 367 7.19 -14.71 -18.93
N ILE A 368 7.26 -15.93 -18.39
CA ILE A 368 8.01 -16.22 -17.15
C ILE A 368 9.50 -15.96 -17.34
N LYS A 369 10.06 -16.35 -18.49
CA LYS A 369 11.45 -16.08 -18.85
C LYS A 369 11.73 -14.59 -18.87
N ASP A 370 10.92 -13.80 -19.55
CA ASP A 370 11.15 -12.35 -19.64
C ASP A 370 11.05 -11.69 -18.26
N TYR A 371 10.08 -12.10 -17.42
CA TYR A 371 9.99 -11.64 -16.03
C TYR A 371 11.22 -12.00 -15.20
N ARG A 372 11.74 -13.22 -15.34
CA ARG A 372 12.96 -13.65 -14.65
C ARG A 372 14.18 -12.88 -15.14
N ASP A 373 14.32 -12.72 -16.44
CA ASP A 373 15.45 -12.05 -17.06
C ASP A 373 15.48 -10.56 -16.65
N ASP A 374 14.32 -9.90 -16.53
CA ASP A 374 14.19 -8.55 -15.96
C ASP A 374 14.67 -8.46 -14.51
N LEU A 375 14.33 -9.45 -13.67
CA LEU A 375 14.83 -9.49 -12.29
C LEU A 375 16.36 -9.65 -12.27
N LEU A 376 16.89 -10.54 -13.11
CA LEU A 376 18.34 -10.84 -13.17
C LEU A 376 19.18 -9.63 -13.53
N LEU A 377 18.69 -8.75 -14.41
CA LEU A 377 19.39 -7.52 -14.81
C LEU A 377 19.67 -6.58 -13.64
N ALA A 378 18.85 -6.63 -12.59
CA ALA A 378 18.94 -5.74 -11.45
C ALA A 378 19.78 -6.31 -10.28
N ILE A 379 20.24 -7.57 -10.37
CA ILE A 379 20.96 -8.25 -9.28
C ILE A 379 22.47 -8.10 -9.45
N ASN A 380 23.15 -7.55 -8.45
CA ASN A 380 24.61 -7.52 -8.36
C ASN A 380 25.20 -8.68 -7.53
N GLU A 381 26.52 -8.81 -7.50
CA GLU A 381 27.20 -9.92 -6.81
C GLU A 381 27.00 -9.94 -5.29
N GLU A 382 26.91 -8.78 -4.64
CA GLU A 382 26.60 -8.70 -3.20
C GLU A 382 25.18 -9.21 -2.92
N GLU A 383 24.21 -8.83 -3.77
CA GLU A 383 22.84 -9.31 -3.66
C GLU A 383 22.75 -10.82 -3.87
N TRP A 384 23.56 -11.40 -4.76
CA TRP A 384 23.61 -12.86 -4.91
C TRP A 384 24.09 -13.56 -3.64
N GLN A 385 25.10 -13.02 -2.95
CA GLN A 385 25.58 -13.60 -1.68
C GLN A 385 24.47 -13.58 -0.62
N LEU A 386 23.76 -12.46 -0.51
CA LEU A 386 22.64 -12.33 0.44
C LEU A 386 21.47 -13.27 0.07
N LEU A 387 21.17 -13.45 -1.22
CA LEU A 387 20.15 -14.39 -1.66
C LEU A 387 20.51 -15.84 -1.30
N GLU A 388 21.79 -16.21 -1.37
CA GLU A 388 22.27 -17.52 -0.91
C GLU A 388 22.02 -17.69 0.59
N GLU A 389 22.31 -16.66 1.39
CA GLU A 389 22.01 -16.66 2.83
C GLU A 389 20.50 -16.84 3.10
N VAL A 390 19.63 -16.16 2.34
CA VAL A 390 18.17 -16.32 2.46
C VAL A 390 17.74 -17.75 2.10
N VAL A 391 18.29 -18.35 1.05
CA VAL A 391 18.01 -19.74 0.67
C VAL A 391 18.45 -20.73 1.77
N ASN A 392 19.53 -20.40 2.48
CA ASN A 392 20.08 -21.24 3.54
C ASN A 392 19.36 -21.11 4.87
N GLN A 393 19.01 -19.87 5.26
CA GLN A 393 18.50 -19.56 6.60
C GLN A 393 16.98 -19.33 6.63
N GLN A 394 16.36 -19.04 5.48
CA GLN A 394 14.95 -18.61 5.35
C GLN A 394 14.60 -17.43 6.27
N SER A 395 15.59 -16.60 6.55
CA SER A 395 15.52 -15.48 7.47
C SER A 395 16.24 -14.26 6.88
N VAL A 396 15.78 -13.08 7.25
CA VAL A 396 16.36 -11.79 6.90
C VAL A 396 16.80 -11.10 8.18
N LYS A 397 18.01 -10.54 8.21
CA LYS A 397 18.61 -9.90 9.40
C LYS A 397 19.28 -8.58 9.02
N GLY A 398 19.22 -7.59 9.89
CA GLY A 398 19.93 -6.32 9.69
C GLY A 398 19.23 -5.33 8.76
N GLU A 399 19.77 -4.11 8.74
CA GLU A 399 19.06 -2.91 8.32
C GLU A 399 19.25 -2.53 6.85
N SER A 400 20.43 -2.63 6.24
CA SER A 400 20.64 -2.09 4.89
C SER A 400 20.38 -3.10 3.78
N ASP A 401 21.08 -4.23 3.83
CA ASP A 401 21.33 -5.03 2.64
C ASP A 401 20.11 -5.84 2.22
N TYR A 402 19.37 -6.34 3.20
CA TYR A 402 18.14 -7.10 2.97
C TYR A 402 16.92 -6.22 2.67
N GLN A 403 16.93 -4.96 3.08
CA GLN A 403 15.88 -4.02 2.69
C GLN A 403 15.84 -3.82 1.17
N ARG A 404 17.03 -3.80 0.53
CA ARG A 404 17.16 -3.77 -0.94
C ARG A 404 16.49 -4.99 -1.58
N LEU A 405 16.75 -6.20 -1.06
CA LEU A 405 16.16 -7.44 -1.59
C LEU A 405 14.63 -7.48 -1.50
N LEU A 406 14.07 -7.00 -0.38
CA LEU A 406 12.62 -6.93 -0.19
C LEU A 406 11.98 -5.92 -1.16
N ARG A 407 12.60 -4.74 -1.34
CA ARG A 407 12.08 -3.70 -2.23
C ARG A 407 12.16 -4.10 -3.71
N SER A 408 13.25 -4.75 -4.10
CA SER A 408 13.47 -5.24 -5.47
C SER A 408 12.68 -6.52 -5.79
N MET A 409 11.84 -7.00 -4.86
CA MET A 409 11.02 -8.19 -5.05
C MET A 409 11.85 -9.47 -5.27
N PHE A 410 13.11 -9.47 -4.83
CA PHE A 410 13.97 -10.65 -4.86
C PHE A 410 13.67 -11.59 -3.71
N VAL A 411 13.14 -11.06 -2.60
CA VAL A 411 12.77 -11.81 -1.40
C VAL A 411 11.36 -11.44 -0.96
N PHE A 412 10.60 -12.45 -0.54
CA PHE A 412 9.24 -12.34 -0.05
C PHE A 412 9.13 -12.74 1.40
N GLU A 413 8.28 -12.02 2.14
CA GLU A 413 7.93 -12.36 3.53
C GLU A 413 6.66 -13.22 3.52
N TYR A 414 6.77 -14.40 4.10
CA TYR A 414 5.66 -15.31 4.32
C TYR A 414 5.44 -15.53 5.82
N ARG A 415 4.27 -16.07 6.16
CA ARG A 415 3.92 -16.44 7.52
C ARG A 415 3.24 -17.80 7.54
N ASP A 416 3.63 -18.62 8.50
CA ASP A 416 2.98 -19.90 8.81
C ASP A 416 2.74 -20.03 10.33
N LEU A 417 2.37 -21.23 10.78
CA LEU A 417 2.11 -21.52 12.20
C LEU A 417 3.35 -21.37 13.10
N VAL A 418 4.56 -21.52 12.55
CA VAL A 418 5.83 -21.35 13.28
C VAL A 418 6.16 -19.87 13.39
N GLY A 419 5.86 -19.10 12.34
CA GLY A 419 5.99 -17.66 12.33
C GLY A 419 6.40 -17.12 10.98
N ARG A 420 7.06 -15.96 11.00
CA ARG A 420 7.60 -15.32 9.81
C ARG A 420 8.73 -16.15 9.19
N TRP A 421 8.83 -16.12 7.87
CA TRP A 421 9.99 -16.59 7.13
C TRP A 421 10.12 -15.91 5.78
N PHE A 422 11.28 -16.11 5.15
CA PHE A 422 11.61 -15.47 3.90
C PHE A 422 12.02 -16.49 2.86
N GLY A 423 11.51 -16.30 1.65
CA GLY A 423 11.88 -17.06 0.48
C GLY A 423 12.26 -16.12 -0.65
N ILE A 424 13.22 -16.53 -1.48
CA ILE A 424 13.53 -15.80 -2.71
C ILE A 424 12.34 -15.86 -3.68
N SER A 425 12.27 -14.91 -4.61
CA SER A 425 11.32 -14.95 -5.72
C SER A 425 11.42 -16.29 -6.46
N PRO A 426 10.32 -17.03 -6.66
CA PRO A 426 10.37 -18.32 -7.32
C PRO A 426 10.92 -18.27 -8.75
N ALA A 427 10.79 -17.14 -9.45
CA ALA A 427 11.43 -16.93 -10.75
C ALA A 427 12.97 -17.00 -10.68
N LEU A 428 13.57 -16.49 -9.60
CA LEU A 428 15.01 -16.57 -9.38
C LEU A 428 15.46 -17.97 -8.94
N ALA A 429 14.59 -18.72 -8.26
CA ALA A 429 14.88 -20.07 -7.78
C ALA A 429 15.18 -21.08 -8.91
N GLU A 430 14.79 -20.76 -10.14
CA GLU A 430 14.97 -21.60 -11.34
C GLU A 430 16.25 -21.29 -12.11
N THR A 431 17.06 -20.35 -11.62
CA THR A 431 18.34 -20.01 -12.24
C THR A 431 19.38 -21.08 -11.94
N GLU A 432 20.30 -21.31 -12.88
CA GLU A 432 21.38 -22.30 -12.71
C GLU A 432 22.19 -22.06 -11.43
N ARG A 433 22.42 -20.79 -11.09
CA ARG A 433 23.14 -20.36 -9.88
C ARG A 433 22.45 -20.86 -8.61
N VAL A 434 21.12 -20.66 -8.49
CA VAL A 434 20.37 -21.12 -7.31
C VAL A 434 20.24 -22.64 -7.27
N ILE A 435 20.02 -23.29 -8.43
CA ILE A 435 19.96 -24.75 -8.54
C ILE A 435 21.29 -25.37 -8.07
N ALA A 436 22.43 -24.76 -8.39
CA ALA A 436 23.74 -25.23 -7.92
C ALA A 436 23.88 -25.16 -6.40
N TRP A 437 23.38 -24.11 -5.74
CA TRP A 437 23.38 -24.02 -4.28
C TRP A 437 22.60 -25.17 -3.62
N GLN A 438 21.47 -25.55 -4.19
CA GLN A 438 20.62 -26.61 -3.64
C GLN A 438 21.20 -28.01 -3.86
N ARG A 439 22.01 -28.21 -4.91
CA ARG A 439 22.70 -29.49 -5.17
C ARG A 439 23.93 -29.72 -4.30
N ASN A 440 24.51 -28.65 -3.76
CA ASN A 440 25.71 -28.69 -2.91
C ASN A 440 25.37 -28.79 -1.41
N LYS A 441 24.09 -28.96 -1.05
CA LYS A 441 23.60 -29.32 0.29
C LYS A 441 23.30 -30.81 0.35
#